data_AF-A0A1V5XHX1-F1
#
_entry.id   AF-A0A1V5XHX1-F1
#
_cell.length_a   1.000
_cell.length_b   1.000
_cell.length_c   1.000
_cell.angle_alpha   90.00
_cell.angle_beta   90.00
_cell.angle_gamma   90.00
#
_symmetry.space_group_name_H-M   'P 1'
#
loop_
_entity.id
_entity.type
_entity.pdbx_description
1 polymer ?
#
loop_
_entity_poly.entity_id
_entity_poly.type
_entity_poly.pdbx_seq_one_letter_code
_entity_poly.pdbx_strand_id
1 'polypeptide(L)' 'MSALALIFVMFLSTAGPAAVIALVGSAAVKSVARNPSAAAKIFIVMILAFIFSEAIAVLALLILYNLFAK' A
#
# COMPACT_ATOMS: atom_id res chain seq x y z
N MET A 1 4.52 27.20 7.00
CA MET A 1 4.32 25.81 7.51
C MET A 1 5.63 25.07 7.37
N SER A 2 6.10 24.30 8.36
CA SER A 2 7.46 23.74 8.31
C SER A 2 7.54 22.57 7.32
N ALA A 3 8.59 22.54 6.48
CA ALA A 3 8.85 21.44 5.55
C ALA A 3 8.87 20.06 6.25
N LEU A 4 9.21 20.06 7.53
CA LEU A 4 9.22 18.88 8.39
C LEU A 4 7.84 18.22 8.52
N ALA A 5 6.77 18.99 8.67
CA ALA A 5 5.41 18.44 8.76
C ALA A 5 4.99 17.74 7.46
N LEU A 6 5.33 18.32 6.31
CA LEU A 6 5.04 17.75 5.00
C LEU A 6 5.79 16.42 4.80
N ILE A 7 7.10 16.41 5.09
CA ILE A 7 7.95 15.21 4.99
C ILE A 7 7.38 14.08 5.88
N PHE A 8 6.96 14.41 7.10
CA PHE A 8 6.44 13.42 8.03
C PHE A 8 5.12 12.79 7.57
N VAL A 9 4.20 13.60 7.06
CA VAL A 9 2.91 13.10 6.54
C VAL A 9 3.14 12.29 5.26
N MET A 10 4.00 12.75 4.35
CA MET A 10 4.34 11.97 3.15
C MET A 10 4.93 10.61 3.53
N PHE A 11 5.93 10.58 4.43
CA PHE A 11 6.54 9.34 4.89
C PHE A 11 5.51 8.37 5.50
N LEU A 12 4.67 8.84 6.42
CA LEU A 12 3.62 8.03 7.03
C LEU A 12 2.62 7.50 6.01
N SER A 13 2.20 8.34 5.06
CA SER A 13 1.23 7.98 4.03
C SER A 13 1.76 6.91 3.08
N THR A 14 3.07 6.84 2.84
CA THR A 14 3.69 5.84 1.95
C THR A 14 4.20 4.61 2.69
N ALA A 15 4.63 4.76 3.95
CA ALA A 15 5.21 3.67 4.73
C ALA A 15 4.19 2.57 5.06
N GLY A 16 2.96 2.96 5.42
CA GLY A 16 1.87 2.01 5.69
C GLY A 16 1.59 1.10 4.48
N PRO A 17 1.28 1.66 3.30
CA PRO A 17 1.06 0.89 2.08
C PRO A 17 2.26 0.02 1.69
N ALA A 18 3.49 0.55 1.78
CA ALA A 18 4.69 -0.21 1.49
C ALA A 18 4.83 -1.45 2.40
N ALA A 19 4.50 -1.32 3.69
CA ALA A 19 4.52 -2.44 4.63
C ALA A 19 3.47 -3.50 4.29
N VAL A 20 2.24 -3.08 3.93
CA VAL A 20 1.20 -4.01 3.47
C VAL A 20 1.63 -4.75 2.21
N ILE A 21 2.22 -4.03 1.24
CA ILE A 21 2.72 -4.62 0.00
C ILE A 21 3.79 -5.68 0.28
N ALA A 22 4.76 -5.36 1.13
CA ALA A 22 5.83 -6.29 1.49
C ALA A 22 5.29 -7.55 2.18
N LEU A 23 4.40 -7.40 3.16
CA LEU A 23 3.84 -8.52 3.91
C LEU A 23 2.96 -9.43 3.04
N VAL A 24 2.01 -8.83 2.33
CA VAL A 24 1.06 -9.58 1.50
C VAL A 24 1.76 -10.19 0.28
N GLY A 25 2.70 -9.48 -0.34
CA GLY A 25 3.52 -10.01 -1.43
C GLY A 25 4.36 -11.21 -0.99
N SER A 26 5.06 -11.12 0.14
CA SER A 26 5.79 -12.27 0.70
C SER A 26 4.85 -13.44 1.02
N ALA A 27 3.68 -13.18 1.59
CA ALA A 27 2.72 -14.23 1.93
C ALA A 27 2.16 -14.91 0.67
N ALA A 28 1.87 -14.15 -0.38
CA ALA A 28 1.41 -14.66 -1.66
C ALA A 28 2.46 -15.57 -2.30
N VAL A 29 3.72 -15.13 -2.38
CA VAL A 29 4.83 -15.94 -2.94
C VAL A 29 4.99 -17.26 -2.17
N LYS A 30 5.01 -17.21 -0.84
CA LYS A 30 5.10 -18.42 0.01
C LYS A 30 3.90 -19.35 -0.19
N SER A 31 2.70 -18.80 -0.36
CA SER A 31 1.47 -19.57 -0.56
C SER A 31 1.44 -20.26 -1.93
N VAL A 32 1.87 -19.56 -3.00
CA VAL A 32 1.98 -20.13 -4.34
C VAL A 32 3.01 -21.25 -4.38
N ALA A 33 4.17 -21.07 -3.72
CA ALA A 33 5.19 -22.12 -3.64
C ALA A 33 4.68 -23.39 -2.94
N ARG A 34 3.78 -23.25 -1.95
CA ARG A 34 3.17 -24.39 -1.24
C ARG A 34 2.02 -25.04 -1.98
N ASN A 35 1.30 -24.28 -2.81
CA ASN A 35 0.19 -24.80 -3.61
C ASN A 35 0.08 -24.09 -4.98
N PRO A 36 0.84 -24.56 -5.99
CA PRO A 36 0.86 -23.93 -7.32
C PRO A 36 -0.52 -23.93 -8.02
N SER A 37 -1.38 -24.92 -7.74
CA SER A 37 -2.71 -25.01 -8.35
C SER A 37 -3.65 -23.87 -7.94
N ALA A 38 -3.39 -23.22 -6.79
CA ALA A 38 -4.19 -22.11 -6.29
C ALA A 38 -3.66 -20.72 -6.71
N ALA A 39 -2.63 -20.64 -7.56
CA ALA A 39 -1.93 -19.39 -7.86
C ALA A 39 -2.86 -18.27 -8.36
N ALA A 40 -3.77 -18.57 -9.28
CA ALA A 40 -4.72 -17.59 -9.81
C ALA A 40 -5.58 -16.95 -8.71
N LYS A 41 -6.11 -17.77 -7.77
CA LYS A 41 -6.93 -17.29 -6.66
C LYS A 41 -6.10 -16.45 -5.67
N ILE A 42 -4.87 -16.86 -5.40
CA ILE A 42 -3.96 -16.12 -4.51
C ILE A 42 -3.64 -14.74 -5.10
N PHE A 43 -3.32 -14.65 -6.39
CA PHE A 43 -3.01 -13.37 -7.02
C PHE A 43 -4.20 -12.42 -7.08
N ILE A 44 -5.43 -12.91 -7.29
CA ILE A 44 -6.63 -12.08 -7.22
C ILE A 44 -6.76 -11.43 -5.83
N VAL A 45 -6.62 -12.21 -4.76
CA VAL A 45 -6.71 -11.69 -3.38
C VAL A 45 -5.56 -10.74 -3.06
N MET A 46 -4.33 -11.05 -3.51
CA MET A 46 -3.17 -10.17 -3.36
C MET A 46 -3.38 -8.82 -4.04
N ILE A 47 -3.84 -8.81 -5.30
CA ILE A 47 -4.10 -7.59 -6.06
C ILE A 47 -5.20 -6.77 -5.38
N LEU A 48 -6.29 -7.40 -4.92
CA LEU A 48 -7.34 -6.70 -4.17
C LEU A 48 -6.78 -6.03 -2.92
N ALA A 49 -5.95 -6.74 -2.14
CA ALA A 49 -5.32 -6.16 -0.95
C ALA A 49 -4.42 -4.97 -1.28
N PHE A 50 -3.64 -5.04 -2.35
CA PHE A 50 -2.81 -3.93 -2.82
C PHE A 50 -3.65 -2.74 -3.26
N ILE A 51 -4.75 -2.96 -4.00
CA ILE A 51 -5.66 -1.89 -4.43
C ILE A 51 -6.26 -1.16 -3.23
N PHE A 52 -6.74 -1.88 -2.22
CA PHE A 52 -7.27 -1.25 -1.00
C PHE A 52 -6.20 -0.47 -0.23
N SER A 53 -4.98 -1.02 -0.17
CA SER A 53 -3.84 -0.36 0.47
C SER A 53 -3.45 0.94 -0.26
N GLU A 54 -3.38 0.91 -1.57
CA GLU A 54 -3.07 2.07 -2.42
C GLU A 54 -4.20 3.11 -2.40
N ALA A 55 -5.47 2.69 -2.32
CA ALA A 55 -6.58 3.61 -2.20
C ALA A 55 -6.46 4.50 -0.93
N ILE A 56 -6.02 3.92 0.18
CA ILE A 56 -5.75 4.67 1.42
C ILE A 56 -4.59 5.66 1.21
N ALA A 57 -3.53 5.22 0.53
CA ALA A 57 -2.37 6.06 0.20
C ALA A 57 -2.78 7.29 -0.64
N VAL A 58 -3.55 7.06 -1.70
CA VAL A 58 -4.04 8.10 -2.60
C VAL A 58 -4.96 9.08 -1.87
N LEU A 59 -5.84 8.61 -0.99
CA LEU A 59 -6.69 9.49 -0.17
C LEU A 59 -5.84 10.38 0.76
N ALA A 60 -4.81 9.82 1.40
CA ALA A 60 -3.92 10.58 2.25
C ALA A 60 -3.14 11.65 1.46
N LEU A 61 -2.63 11.30 0.27
CA LEU A 61 -1.95 12.25 -0.62
C LEU A 61 -2.90 13.34 -1.14
N LEU A 62 -4.16 13.00 -1.41
CA LEU A 62 -5.17 13.97 -1.85
C LEU A 62 -5.50 14.99 -0.75
N ILE A 63 -5.65 14.53 0.50
CA ILE A 63 -5.86 15.40 1.66
C ILE A 63 -4.63 16.30 1.85
N LEU A 64 -3.43 15.74 1.74
CA LEU A 64 -2.18 16.49 1.81
C LEU A 64 -2.12 17.56 0.71
N TYR A 65 -2.46 17.21 -0.54
CA TYR A 65 -2.50 18.18 -1.63
C TYR A 65 -3.48 19.33 -1.33
N ASN A 66 -4.71 19.03 -0.92
CA ASN A 66 -5.71 20.06 -0.61
C ASN A 66 -5.32 20.96 0.56
N LEU A 67 -4.64 20.41 1.57
CA LEU A 67 -4.26 21.14 2.77
C LEU A 67 -3.01 22.01 2.56
N PHE A 68 -2.06 21.56 1.74
CA PHE A 68 -0.72 22.17 1.64
C PHE A 68 -0.40 22.77 0.28
N ALA A 69 -0.96 22.23 -0.80
CA ALA A 69 -0.50 22.50 -2.17
C ALA A 69 -1.44 23.36 -3.01
N LYS A 70 -2.60 23.77 -2.46
CA LYS A 70 -3.67 24.57 -3.12
C LYS A 70 -3.39 24.98 -4.56
#